data_AF-A0A1Q6A2A0-F1
#
_entry.id   AF-A0A1Q6A2A0-F1
#
_cell.length_a   1.000
_cell.length_b   1.000
_cell.length_c   1.000
_cell.angle_alpha   90.00
_cell.angle_beta   90.00
_cell.angle_gamma   90.00
#
_symmetry.space_group_name_H-M   'P 1'
#
loop_
_entity.id
_entity.type
_entity.pdbx_description
1 polymer ?
#
loop_
_entity_poly.entity_id
_entity_poly.type
_entity_poly.pdbx_seq_one_letter_code
_entity_poly.pdbx_strand_id
1 'polypeptide(L)'
;MNPVQTSIPQADGSNRYVIIEPMYEKEGERGWRSSGEYKIYKDAFGDETHLFTEPAEFGGENDDLPDEQNPDYLGKFVFESGSIKHFEGQVLSVAEQAYLAVFIESYQVPDI
;
A
#
# COMPACT_ATOMS: atom_id res chain seq x y z
N MET A 1 4.40 -8.47 6.67
CA MET A 1 3.61 -7.23 6.80
C MET A 1 2.26 -7.41 6.09
N ASN A 2 1.17 -7.23 6.81
CA ASN A 2 -0.15 -7.32 6.18
C ASN A 2 -0.47 -5.97 5.50
N PRO A 3 -1.39 -5.92 4.52
CA PRO A 3 -1.91 -4.65 4.03
C PRO A 3 -2.44 -3.81 5.19
N VAL A 4 -2.17 -2.51 5.14
CA VAL A 4 -2.52 -1.57 6.22
C VAL A 4 -3.34 -0.42 5.66
N GLN A 5 -4.42 -0.09 6.35
CA GLN A 5 -5.24 1.08 6.06
C GLN A 5 -4.70 2.30 6.82
N THR A 6 -4.60 3.43 6.13
CA THR A 6 -4.22 4.70 6.74
C THR A 6 -4.97 5.85 6.08
N SER A 7 -4.82 7.06 6.62
CA SER A 7 -5.43 8.25 6.07
C SER A 7 -4.39 9.36 5.86
N ILE A 8 -4.59 10.12 4.78
CA ILE A 8 -3.74 11.23 4.38
C ILE A 8 -4.52 12.52 4.61
N PRO A 9 -4.06 13.41 5.52
CA PRO A 9 -4.71 14.69 5.73
C PRO A 9 -4.60 15.56 4.48
N GLN A 10 -5.72 16.10 4.02
CA GLN A 10 -5.82 16.97 2.84
C GLN A 10 -5.84 18.44 3.27
N ALA A 11 -5.45 19.34 2.36
CA ALA A 11 -5.42 20.78 2.63
C ALA A 11 -6.80 21.39 2.96
N ASP A 12 -7.87 20.76 2.48
CA ASP A 12 -9.27 21.14 2.75
C ASP A 12 -9.75 20.70 4.15
N GLY A 13 -8.91 20.00 4.92
CA GLY A 13 -9.26 19.47 6.25
C GLY A 13 -9.96 18.12 6.21
N SER A 14 -10.24 17.58 5.02
CA SER A 14 -10.71 16.21 4.83
C SER A 14 -9.56 15.19 4.90
N ASN A 15 -9.89 13.92 5.12
CA ASN A 15 -8.93 12.82 5.09
C ASN A 15 -9.18 11.95 3.85
N ARG A 16 -8.13 11.64 3.10
CA ARG A 16 -8.16 10.63 2.04
C ARG A 16 -7.71 9.30 2.64
N TYR A 17 -8.61 8.32 2.67
CA TYR A 17 -8.28 6.98 3.14
C TYR A 17 -7.61 6.18 2.02
N VAL A 18 -6.57 5.42 2.38
CA VAL A 18 -5.81 4.59 1.46
C VAL A 18 -5.43 3.25 2.10
N ILE A 19 -5.29 2.23 1.26
CA ILE A 19 -4.74 0.93 1.59
C ILE A 19 -3.32 0.87 1.06
N ILE A 20 -2.39 0.44 1.91
CA ILE A 20 -0.99 0.19 1.55
C ILE A 20 -0.80 -1.32 1.53
N GLU A 21 -0.57 -1.88 0.35
CA GLU A 21 -0.33 -3.31 0.16
C GLU A 21 1.15 -3.59 -0.09
N PRO A 22 1.86 -4.27 0.84
CA PRO A 22 3.23 -4.70 0.63
C PRO A 22 3.28 -5.86 -0.37
N MET A 23 4.13 -5.73 -1.38
CA MET A 23 4.35 -6.77 -2.38
C MET A 23 5.41 -7.76 -1.92
N TYR A 24 5.16 -9.03 -2.20
CA TYR A 24 6.08 -10.12 -1.92
C TYR A 24 6.53 -10.79 -3.22
N GLU A 25 7.84 -10.98 -3.34
CA GLU A 25 8.43 -11.79 -4.39
C GLU A 25 8.71 -13.20 -3.83
N LYS A 26 8.52 -14.22 -4.67
CA LYS A 26 8.81 -15.60 -4.30
C LYS A 26 10.31 -15.83 -4.37
N GLU A 27 10.94 -16.04 -3.22
CA GLU A 27 12.36 -16.38 -3.15
C GLU A 27 12.53 -17.91 -3.23
N GLY A 28 12.43 -18.44 -4.45
CA GLY A 28 12.62 -19.87 -4.73
C GLY A 28 11.70 -20.79 -3.91
N GLU A 29 12.27 -21.85 -3.34
CA GLU A 29 11.57 -22.82 -2.47
C GLU A 29 11.54 -22.37 -0.99
N ARG A 30 12.18 -21.24 -0.63
CA ARG A 30 12.40 -20.82 0.76
C ARG A 30 11.35 -19.85 1.31
N GLY A 31 10.40 -19.42 0.49
CA GLY A 31 9.24 -18.65 0.93
C GLY A 31 9.06 -17.33 0.19
N TRP A 32 8.31 -16.43 0.82
CA TRP A 32 8.00 -15.10 0.30
C TRP A 32 8.87 -14.07 1.01
N ARG A 33 9.55 -13.20 0.25
CA ARG A 33 10.28 -12.05 0.79
C ARG A 33 9.62 -10.76 0.32
N SER A 34 9.78 -9.69 1.08
CA SER A 34 9.29 -8.38 0.64
C SER A 34 10.05 -7.96 -0.62
N SER A 35 9.33 -7.53 -1.64
CA SER A 35 9.89 -6.94 -2.87
C SER A 35 10.47 -5.54 -2.62
N GLY A 36 10.15 -4.93 -1.47
CA GLY A 36 10.35 -3.50 -1.24
C GLY A 36 9.34 -2.61 -1.97
N GLU A 37 8.40 -3.20 -2.71
CA GLU A 37 7.33 -2.48 -3.39
C GLU A 37 6.07 -2.42 -2.51
N TYR A 38 5.44 -1.26 -2.47
CA TYR A 38 4.21 -1.01 -1.72
C TYR A 38 3.20 -0.34 -2.63
N LYS A 39 2.14 -1.05 -2.98
CA LYS A 39 1.06 -0.52 -3.80
C LYS A 39 0.10 0.27 -2.94
N ILE A 40 -0.39 1.38 -3.47
CA ILE A 40 -1.29 2.30 -2.79
C ILE A 40 -2.61 2.29 -3.54
N TYR A 41 -3.67 1.97 -2.80
CA TYR A 41 -5.02 1.98 -3.32
C TYR A 41 -5.86 2.99 -2.55
N LYS A 42 -6.81 3.61 -3.23
CA LYS A 42 -7.85 4.40 -2.62
C LYS A 42 -8.70 3.46 -1.79
N ASP A 43 -8.91 3.82 -0.54
CA ASP A 43 -9.88 3.13 0.28
C ASP A 43 -11.26 3.67 -0.10
N ALA A 44 -12.05 2.82 -0.77
CA ALA A 44 -13.43 3.14 -1.14
C ALA A 44 -14.39 3.07 0.06
N PHE A 45 -13.92 2.58 1.22
CA PHE A 45 -14.71 2.25 2.40
C PHE A 45 -14.47 3.25 3.53
N GLY A 46 -14.75 4.53 3.26
CA GLY A 46 -14.96 5.54 4.31
C GLY A 46 -16.15 5.26 5.24
N ASP A 47 -16.68 4.03 5.26
CA ASP A 47 -17.79 3.54 6.07
C ASP A 47 -17.33 2.24 6.76
N GLU A 48 -16.79 2.42 7.96
CA GLU A 48 -16.90 1.53 9.12
C GLU A 48 -16.83 -0.01 8.87
N THR A 49 -15.68 -0.61 9.25
CA THR A 49 -15.59 -1.89 9.99
C THR A 49 -15.65 -3.27 9.29
N HIS A 50 -15.18 -3.49 8.05
CA HIS A 50 -15.33 -4.84 7.45
C HIS A 50 -14.17 -5.47 6.62
N LEU A 51 -12.90 -5.08 6.80
CA LEU A 51 -11.78 -5.76 6.08
C LEU A 51 -10.84 -6.65 6.92
N PHE A 52 -11.04 -6.77 8.24
CA PHE A 52 -10.17 -7.61 9.09
C PHE A 52 -10.91 -8.77 9.76
N THR A 53 -11.63 -9.60 9.00
CA THR A 53 -12.08 -10.91 9.51
C THR A 53 -12.02 -12.03 8.49
N GLU A 54 -11.15 -11.97 7.48
CA GLU A 54 -10.86 -13.17 6.68
C GLU A 54 -9.34 -13.34 6.57
N PRO A 55 -8.79 -14.52 6.93
CA PRO A 55 -7.39 -14.81 6.65
C PRO A 55 -7.19 -14.65 5.15
N ALA A 56 -6.08 -14.06 4.72
CA ALA A 56 -5.74 -13.92 3.30
C ALA A 56 -5.87 -15.28 2.59
N GLU A 57 -7.04 -15.55 2.01
CA GLU A 57 -7.28 -16.72 1.20
C GLU A 57 -6.52 -16.50 -0.10
N PHE A 58 -5.37 -17.16 -0.19
CA PHE A 58 -4.75 -17.51 -1.46
C PHE A 58 -5.78 -18.27 -2.30
N GLY A 59 -6.57 -17.57 -3.11
CA GLY A 59 -7.53 -18.20 -4.01
C GLY A 59 -8.81 -17.41 -4.21
N GLY A 60 -8.73 -16.30 -4.95
CA GLY A 60 -9.90 -15.62 -5.49
C GLY A 60 -9.65 -15.29 -6.96
N GLU A 61 -10.05 -16.19 -7.85
CA GLU A 61 -10.31 -15.83 -9.24
C GLU A 61 -11.31 -14.67 -9.22
N ASN A 62 -10.89 -13.44 -9.54
CA ASN A 62 -11.67 -12.39 -10.22
C ASN A 62 -10.78 -11.14 -10.36
N ASP A 63 -10.53 -10.78 -11.62
CA ASP A 63 -9.86 -9.57 -12.12
C ASP A 63 -8.34 -9.46 -11.95
N ASP A 64 -7.64 -10.09 -12.90
CA ASP A 64 -6.35 -9.66 -13.47
C ASP A 64 -6.50 -8.28 -14.16
N LEU A 65 -7.13 -7.30 -13.51
CA LEU A 65 -7.01 -5.92 -13.97
C LEU A 65 -5.58 -5.49 -13.64
N PRO A 66 -4.75 -5.14 -14.64
CA PRO A 66 -3.47 -4.54 -14.36
C PRO A 66 -3.72 -3.30 -13.50
N ASP A 67 -2.81 -3.02 -12.57
CA ASP A 67 -2.97 -1.92 -11.60
C ASP A 67 -3.30 -0.58 -12.31
N GLU A 68 -2.80 -0.38 -13.53
CA GLU A 68 -3.07 0.78 -14.38
C GLU A 68 -4.55 0.94 -14.82
N GLN A 69 -5.32 -0.15 -14.83
CA GLN A 69 -6.76 -0.14 -15.13
C GLN A 69 -7.64 -0.10 -13.87
N ASN A 70 -7.04 -0.25 -12.69
CA ASN A 70 -7.76 -0.14 -11.43
C ASN A 70 -7.96 1.35 -11.08
N PRO A 71 -9.20 1.88 -11.06
CA PRO A 71 -9.46 3.29 -10.74
C PRO A 71 -9.09 3.65 -9.29
N ASP A 72 -8.97 2.66 -8.41
CA ASP A 72 -8.53 2.84 -7.04
C ASP A 72 -7.00 2.79 -6.91
N TYR A 73 -6.25 2.36 -7.93
CA TYR A 73 -4.79 2.37 -7.86
C TYR A 73 -4.23 3.80 -7.94
N LEU A 74 -3.58 4.23 -6.86
CA LEU A 74 -3.00 5.57 -6.73
C LEU A 74 -1.53 5.61 -7.16
N GLY A 75 -0.87 4.44 -7.14
CA GLY A 75 0.53 4.26 -7.50
C GLY A 75 1.23 3.27 -6.58
N LYS A 76 2.55 3.18 -6.68
CA LYS A 76 3.38 2.34 -5.83
C LYS A 76 4.65 3.04 -5.37
N PHE A 77 5.07 2.75 -4.15
CA PHE A 77 6.39 3.11 -3.65
C PHE A 77 7.36 1.96 -3.86
N VAL A 78 8.58 2.29 -4.27
CA VAL A 78 9.69 1.36 -4.33
C VAL A 78 10.69 1.76 -3.25
N PHE A 79 10.93 0.86 -2.31
CA PHE A 79 11.92 0.98 -1.26
C PHE A 79 13.12 0.11 -1.57
N GLU A 80 14.31 0.66 -1.38
CA GLU A 80 15.57 -0.07 -1.53
C GLU A 80 16.40 0.14 -0.27
N SER A 81 16.82 -0.95 0.38
CA SER A 81 17.58 -0.92 1.64
C SER A 81 16.91 -0.13 2.79
N GLY A 82 15.58 -0.14 2.85
CA GLY A 82 14.81 0.51 3.92
C GLY A 82 14.61 2.02 3.74
N SER A 83 14.92 2.56 2.56
CA SER A 83 14.63 3.96 2.21
C SER A 83 13.87 4.04 0.90
N ILE A 84 13.02 5.05 0.77
CA ILE A 84 12.27 5.31 -0.46
C ILE A 84 13.23 5.59 -1.61
N LYS A 85 13.13 4.80 -2.68
CA LYS A 85 13.88 4.99 -3.92
C LYS A 85 13.12 5.95 -4.82
N HIS A 86 11.87 5.63 -5.12
CA HIS A 86 10.99 6.45 -5.94
C HIS A 86 9.52 6.04 -5.75
N PHE A 87 8.62 6.92 -6.17
CA PHE A 87 7.18 6.64 -6.28
C PHE A 87 6.80 6.59 -7.77
N GLU A 88 6.05 5.55 -8.15
CA GLU A 88 5.49 5.38 -9.49
C GLU A 88 3.98 5.60 -9.42
N GLY A 89 3.52 6.75 -9.92
CA GLY A 89 2.11 7.12 -9.93
C GLY A 89 1.95 8.61 -10.18
N GLN A 90 0.75 9.04 -10.58
CA GLN A 90 0.47 10.44 -10.89
C GLN A 90 -0.65 11.04 -10.02
N VAL A 91 -1.29 10.24 -9.18
CA VAL A 91 -2.52 10.65 -8.47
C VAL A 91 -2.21 11.34 -7.15
N LEU A 92 -1.11 10.98 -6.49
CA LEU A 92 -0.72 11.55 -5.20
C LEU A 92 0.14 12.81 -5.37
N SER A 93 -0.19 13.85 -4.62
CA SER A 93 0.62 15.07 -4.51
C SER A 93 1.94 14.79 -3.79
N VAL A 94 2.97 15.63 -4.00
CA VAL A 94 4.29 15.49 -3.34
C VAL A 94 4.18 15.43 -1.81
N ALA A 95 3.29 16.23 -1.21
CA ALA A 95 3.04 16.20 0.24
C ALA A 95 2.42 14.87 0.71
N GLU A 96 1.47 14.33 -0.06
CA GLU A 96 0.84 13.03 0.23
C GLU A 96 1.86 11.90 0.08
N GLN A 97 2.71 11.98 -0.94
CA GLN A 97 3.78 11.02 -1.15
C GLN A 97 4.77 11.00 0.02
N ALA A 98 5.19 12.18 0.49
CA ALA A 98 6.10 12.29 1.63
C ALA A 98 5.47 11.74 2.93
N TYR A 99 4.19 12.03 3.17
CA TYR A 99 3.47 11.51 4.34
C TYR A 99 3.40 9.98 4.34
N LEU A 100 3.03 9.38 3.20
CA LEU A 100 2.97 7.93 3.07
C LEU A 100 4.34 7.27 3.14
N ALA A 101 5.37 7.88 2.54
CA ALA A 101 6.73 7.37 2.61
C ALA A 101 7.20 7.22 4.06
N VAL A 102 7.05 8.29 4.86
CA VAL A 102 7.41 8.28 6.29
C VAL A 102 6.59 7.26 7.07
N PHE A 103 5.29 7.13 6.76
CA PHE A 103 4.44 6.11 7.38
C PHE A 103 4.95 4.70 7.09
N ILE A 104 5.27 4.38 5.84
CA ILE A 104 5.77 3.07 5.42
C ILE A 104 7.14 2.79 6.05
N GLU A 105 8.07 3.75 6.04
CA GLU A 105 9.40 3.61 6.68
C GLU A 105 9.25 3.32 8.18
N SER A 106 8.38 4.05 8.86
CA SER A 106 8.12 3.85 10.30
C SER A 106 7.49 2.48 10.59
N TYR A 107 6.69 1.96 9.66
CA TYR A 107 6.03 0.65 9.80
C TYR A 107 6.95 -0.53 9.41
N GLN A 108 7.98 -0.28 8.59
CA GLN A 108 9.01 -1.26 8.25
C GLN A 108 9.94 -1.58 9.42
N VAL A 109 10.10 -0.65 10.37
CA VAL A 109 10.87 -0.86 11.59
C VAL A 109 9.91 -1.37 12.67
N PRO A 110 9.84 -2.68 12.95
CA PRO A 110 9.17 -3.11 14.17
C PRO A 110 9.94 -2.49 15.34
N ASP A 111 9.20 -1.77 16.19
CA ASP A 111 9.66 -1.39 17.52
C ASP A 111 10.22 -2.66 18.21
N ILE A 112 11.46 -2.52 18.71
CA ILE A 112 12.37 -3.59 19.15
C ILE A 112 11.93 -4.21 20.47
#